data_AF-A0A1I7CQA1-F1
#
_entry.id   AF-A0A1I7CQA1-F1
#
_cell.length_a   1.000
_cell.length_b   1.000
_cell.length_c   1.000
_cell.angle_alpha   90.00
_cell.angle_beta   90.00
_cell.angle_gamma   90.00
#
_symmetry.space_group_name_H-M   'P 1'
#
loop_
_entity.id
_entity.type
_entity.pdbx_description
1 polymer ?
#
loop_
_entity_poly.entity_id
_entity_poly.type
_entity_poly.pdbx_seq_one_letter_code
_entity_poly.pdbx_strand_id
1 'polypeptide(L)'
;MKTDLLLKFFVYISLILTISSCDSLGDGPGDDEPYYPDKTQTLGKFGGVVLGSSGFYIITLKPLNSEALFHFDGEDYTLTTTTEIKPEQAVEAMVLSDGTRSITISVDEMRTNAQITILVPGHDVIYTLDNMLAENAVSLYLGSSTSSFEDSFINYDYNLSLNHEVGDFTIIQKTTGSSNPSEIGMTETINGSFSIQGGKINFSGDFGNLTLNYSATEIEFTEVGDSNYFFQIDLNKVY
;
A
#
# COMPACT_ATOMS: atom_id res chain seq x y z
N MET A 1 32.23 5.16 -9.51
CA MET A 1 31.94 5.79 -10.82
C MET A 1 31.49 4.66 -11.73
N LYS A 2 30.18 4.46 -11.90
CA LYS A 2 29.42 4.99 -13.06
C LYS A 2 30.27 4.78 -14.32
N THR A 3 29.95 3.82 -15.19
CA THR A 3 28.80 3.90 -16.10
C THR A 3 28.69 2.56 -16.87
N ASP A 4 27.46 2.08 -17.11
CA ASP A 4 26.91 1.87 -18.46
C ASP A 4 26.95 0.39 -18.88
N LEU A 5 25.97 -0.22 -19.55
CA LEU A 5 24.72 0.26 -20.10
C LEU A 5 23.94 -1.01 -20.48
N LEU A 6 22.68 -1.09 -20.04
CA LEU A 6 21.53 -1.47 -20.85
C LEU A 6 21.78 -2.44 -22.01
N LEU A 7 21.53 -3.71 -21.73
CA LEU A 7 21.08 -4.65 -22.73
C LEU A 7 19.70 -4.18 -23.22
N LYS A 8 19.73 -3.54 -24.39
CA LYS A 8 18.58 -3.02 -25.13
C LYS A 8 17.53 -4.12 -25.36
N PHE A 9 16.32 -3.91 -24.85
CA PHE A 9 15.13 -4.52 -25.45
C PHE A 9 14.25 -3.43 -26.08
N PHE A 10 14.29 -3.41 -27.41
CA PHE A 10 13.35 -2.73 -28.28
C PHE A 10 12.07 -3.58 -28.36
N VAL A 11 10.90 -3.03 -28.03
CA VAL A 11 9.67 -3.28 -28.81
C VAL A 11 8.83 -2.01 -28.86
N TYR A 12 8.76 -1.47 -30.07
CA TYR A 12 7.80 -0.49 -30.54
C TYR A 12 6.44 -1.19 -30.74
N ILE A 13 5.33 -0.65 -30.23
CA ILE A 13 4.00 -0.73 -30.87
C ILE A 13 3.27 0.59 -30.56
N SER A 14 3.13 1.42 -31.60
CA SER A 14 2.11 2.46 -31.67
C SER A 14 0.80 1.81 -32.08
N LEU A 15 -0.27 2.04 -31.32
CA LEU A 15 -1.62 1.95 -31.87
C LEU A 15 -2.41 3.18 -31.43
N ILE A 16 -2.73 4.01 -32.43
CA ILE A 16 -3.64 5.13 -32.34
C ILE A 16 -5.06 4.58 -32.30
N LEU A 17 -5.86 5.00 -31.31
CA LEU A 17 -7.31 5.05 -31.40
C LEU A 17 -7.81 6.34 -30.76
N THR A 18 -8.13 7.30 -31.61
CA THR A 18 -8.99 8.44 -31.30
C THR A 18 -10.45 8.02 -31.43
N ILE A 19 -11.27 8.30 -30.42
CA ILE A 19 -12.67 8.70 -30.63
C ILE A 19 -13.08 9.67 -29.52
N SER A 20 -13.45 10.87 -29.93
CA SER A 20 -14.20 11.83 -29.13
C SER A 20 -15.68 11.40 -29.06
N SER A 21 -16.33 11.63 -27.92
CA SER A 21 -17.75 11.94 -27.85
C SER A 21 -18.02 12.85 -26.66
N CYS A 22 -18.66 13.98 -26.96
CA CYS A 22 -19.15 14.99 -26.03
C CYS A 22 -20.68 14.91 -25.96
N ASP A 23 -21.25 15.34 -24.84
CA ASP A 23 -22.66 15.71 -24.55
C ASP A 23 -23.67 14.55 -24.42
N SER A 24 -24.68 14.56 -23.52
CA SER A 24 -25.32 15.61 -22.72
C SER A 24 -26.13 15.01 -21.54
N LEU A 25 -26.32 15.84 -20.50
CA LEU A 25 -27.49 16.02 -19.62
C LEU A 25 -28.48 14.87 -19.38
N GLY A 26 -28.64 14.52 -18.10
CA GLY A 26 -29.80 13.81 -17.57
C GLY A 26 -30.00 14.14 -16.10
N ASP A 27 -30.79 15.19 -15.82
CA ASP A 27 -31.38 15.45 -14.50
C ASP A 27 -32.43 14.37 -14.19
N GLY A 28 -32.31 13.75 -13.01
CA GLY A 28 -33.32 12.87 -12.43
C GLY A 28 -33.14 12.83 -10.90
N PRO A 29 -34.18 13.12 -10.09
CA PRO A 29 -34.07 13.16 -8.64
C PRO A 29 -34.37 11.80 -8.01
N GLY A 30 -33.63 11.41 -6.99
CA GLY A 30 -33.92 10.21 -6.19
C GLY A 30 -32.69 9.59 -5.53
N ASP A 31 -32.24 10.25 -4.46
CA ASP A 31 -31.53 9.74 -3.29
C ASP A 31 -31.35 8.22 -3.20
N ASP A 32 -30.12 7.79 -3.48
CA ASP A 32 -29.29 6.90 -2.64
C ASP A 32 -27.84 7.09 -3.14
N GLU A 33 -27.38 8.34 -3.18
CA GLU A 33 -25.97 8.65 -3.40
C GLU A 33 -25.19 8.01 -2.23
N PRO A 34 -24.22 7.12 -2.49
CA PRO A 34 -23.27 6.73 -1.47
C PRO A 34 -22.72 8.00 -0.83
N TYR A 35 -22.58 8.02 0.49
CA TYR A 35 -21.88 9.12 1.16
C TYR A 35 -20.45 9.19 0.60
N TYR A 36 -20.26 10.03 -0.41
CA TYR A 36 -18.98 10.43 -0.92
C TYR A 36 -18.51 11.56 -0.01
N PRO A 37 -17.54 11.34 0.89
CA PRO A 37 -17.01 12.44 1.67
C PRO A 37 -16.49 13.48 0.68
N ASP A 38 -17.06 14.67 0.74
CA ASP A 38 -16.58 15.84 0.05
C ASP A 38 -15.06 15.89 0.19
N LYS A 39 -14.34 16.07 -0.92
CA LYS A 39 -12.86 16.04 -0.98
C LYS A 39 -12.21 17.20 -0.19
N THR A 40 -12.98 17.93 0.59
CA THR A 40 -12.64 19.18 1.26
C THR A 40 -12.80 19.14 2.79
N GLN A 41 -12.97 17.95 3.39
CA GLN A 41 -13.17 17.83 4.84
C GLN A 41 -12.18 16.85 5.49
N THR A 42 -11.87 17.06 6.77
CA THR A 42 -10.98 16.24 7.62
C THR A 42 -11.42 14.77 7.78
N LEU A 43 -12.69 14.48 7.49
CA LEU A 43 -13.29 13.15 7.61
C LEU A 43 -12.93 12.27 6.40
N GLY A 44 -12.84 10.95 6.60
CA GLY A 44 -12.51 10.03 5.52
C GLY A 44 -11.73 8.81 5.98
N LYS A 45 -11.07 8.14 5.03
CA LYS A 45 -10.30 6.93 5.29
C LYS A 45 -8.81 7.15 5.03
N PHE A 46 -8.00 6.55 5.87
CA PHE A 46 -6.56 6.42 5.71
C PHE A 46 -6.20 4.97 5.92
N GLY A 47 -5.13 4.52 5.30
CA GLY A 47 -4.63 3.19 5.59
C GLY A 47 -3.24 2.97 5.09
N GLY A 48 -2.73 1.78 5.35
CA GLY A 48 -1.39 1.41 4.96
C GLY A 48 -1.05 0.04 5.48
N VAL A 49 0.13 -0.41 5.07
CA VAL A 49 0.71 -1.64 5.58
C VAL A 49 1.61 -1.34 6.78
N VAL A 50 1.78 -2.31 7.66
CA VAL A 50 2.64 -2.23 8.85
C VAL A 50 3.55 -3.44 8.94
N LEU A 51 4.85 -3.20 8.98
CA LEU A 51 5.88 -4.21 9.13
C LEU A 51 6.43 -4.20 10.56
N GLY A 52 6.43 -5.39 11.14
CA GLY A 52 6.83 -5.75 12.50
C GLY A 52 6.71 -7.28 12.55
N SER A 53 5.48 -7.74 12.33
CA SER A 53 5.08 -9.13 12.02
C SER A 53 4.18 -9.26 10.78
N SER A 54 4.17 -8.23 9.93
CA SER A 54 3.31 -8.07 8.75
C SER A 54 1.84 -7.86 9.09
N GLY A 55 1.25 -6.83 8.50
CA GLY A 55 -0.09 -6.39 8.84
C GLY A 55 -0.54 -5.18 8.04
N PHE A 56 -1.76 -4.74 8.28
CA PHE A 56 -2.33 -3.57 7.64
C PHE A 56 -3.26 -2.83 8.60
N TYR A 57 -3.62 -1.61 8.24
CA TYR A 57 -4.56 -0.82 9.02
C TYR A 57 -5.41 0.08 8.14
N ILE A 58 -6.65 0.32 8.57
CA ILE A 58 -7.62 1.22 7.94
C ILE A 58 -8.24 2.09 9.02
N ILE A 59 -7.93 3.37 9.04
CA ILE A 59 -8.53 4.38 9.91
C ILE A 59 -9.73 4.98 9.18
N THR A 60 -10.88 5.06 9.84
CA THR A 60 -12.06 5.78 9.36
C THR A 60 -12.38 6.91 10.34
N LEU A 61 -12.11 8.15 9.91
CA LEU A 61 -12.45 9.37 10.64
C LEU A 61 -13.91 9.76 10.37
N LYS A 62 -14.69 9.85 11.44
CA LYS A 62 -16.11 10.20 11.47
C LYS A 62 -16.33 11.31 12.52
N PRO A 63 -17.42 12.10 12.43
CA PRO A 63 -17.70 13.14 13.42
C PRO A 63 -17.75 12.60 14.85
N LEU A 64 -18.25 11.37 15.03
CA LEU A 64 -18.29 10.66 16.30
C LEU A 64 -17.91 9.20 16.08
N ASN A 65 -17.26 8.60 17.08
CA ASN A 65 -16.86 7.19 17.08
C ASN A 65 -15.98 6.81 15.88
N SER A 66 -14.93 7.59 15.65
CA SER A 66 -13.89 7.19 14.69
C SER A 66 -13.26 5.86 15.12
N GLU A 67 -12.89 5.05 14.15
CA GLU A 67 -12.41 3.69 14.38
C GLU A 67 -11.26 3.36 13.44
N ALA A 68 -10.46 2.36 13.81
CA ALA A 68 -9.49 1.75 12.93
C ALA A 68 -9.60 0.22 12.99
N LEU A 69 -9.62 -0.41 11.81
CA LEU A 69 -9.30 -1.82 11.67
C LEU A 69 -7.77 -1.94 11.66
N PHE A 70 -7.21 -2.75 12.56
CA PHE A 70 -5.77 -2.97 12.67
C PHE A 70 -5.51 -4.47 12.65
N HIS A 71 -4.90 -4.98 11.58
CA HIS A 71 -4.48 -6.36 11.48
C HIS A 71 -2.99 -6.46 11.79
N PHE A 72 -2.62 -7.26 12.79
CA PHE A 72 -1.22 -7.43 13.20
C PHE A 72 -1.05 -8.79 13.88
N ASP A 73 0.07 -9.48 13.64
CA ASP A 73 0.31 -10.86 14.14
C ASP A 73 -0.78 -11.88 13.72
N GLY A 74 -1.42 -11.68 12.57
CA GLY A 74 -2.48 -12.58 12.09
C GLY A 74 -3.82 -12.41 12.81
N GLU A 75 -3.97 -11.39 13.66
CA GLU A 75 -5.22 -11.07 14.37
C GLU A 75 -5.75 -9.69 13.97
N ASP A 76 -7.08 -9.57 13.95
CA ASP A 76 -7.79 -8.31 13.73
C ASP A 76 -8.16 -7.63 15.06
N TYR A 77 -7.85 -6.34 15.14
CA TYR A 77 -8.19 -5.48 16.26
C TYR A 77 -9.03 -4.30 15.79
N THR A 78 -10.01 -3.90 16.59
CA THR A 78 -10.76 -2.67 16.38
C THR A 78 -10.32 -1.64 17.41
N LEU A 79 -9.69 -0.57 16.94
CA LEU A 79 -9.27 0.56 17.77
C LEU A 79 -10.32 1.65 17.65
N THR A 80 -10.75 2.23 18.77
CA THR A 80 -11.83 3.25 18.75
C THR A 80 -11.44 4.49 19.52
N THR A 81 -12.17 5.57 19.27
CA THR A 81 -12.08 6.80 20.04
C THR A 81 -13.47 7.39 20.25
N THR A 82 -13.67 8.03 21.40
CA THR A 82 -14.90 8.78 21.69
C THR A 82 -14.73 10.28 21.44
N THR A 83 -13.54 10.71 20.97
CA THR A 83 -13.26 12.11 20.65
C THR A 83 -14.08 12.53 19.44
N GLU A 84 -14.83 13.62 19.59
CA GLU A 84 -15.61 14.23 18.51
C GLU A 84 -14.67 14.96 17.53
N ILE A 85 -14.92 14.78 16.23
CA ILE A 85 -14.27 15.54 15.16
C ILE A 85 -15.28 16.53 14.61
N LYS A 86 -14.94 17.81 14.66
CA LYS A 86 -15.71 18.82 13.95
C LYS A 86 -15.32 18.77 12.47
N PRO A 87 -16.30 18.69 11.54
CA PRO A 87 -16.00 18.84 10.12
C PRO A 87 -15.20 20.11 9.87
N GLU A 88 -14.32 20.08 8.86
CA GLU A 88 -13.53 21.24 8.42
C GLU A 88 -12.56 21.79 9.48
N GLN A 89 -12.25 21.02 10.53
CA GLN A 89 -11.22 21.36 11.51
C GLN A 89 -10.10 20.33 11.49
N ALA A 90 -8.85 20.77 11.63
CA ALA A 90 -7.73 19.86 11.75
C ALA A 90 -7.92 18.92 12.96
N VAL A 91 -7.51 17.67 12.79
CA VAL A 91 -7.42 16.70 13.88
C VAL A 91 -5.97 16.69 14.35
N GLU A 92 -5.74 17.02 15.62
CA GLU A 92 -4.42 17.01 16.22
C GLU A 92 -4.28 15.86 17.20
N ALA A 93 -3.38 14.92 16.91
CA ALA A 93 -2.98 13.83 17.78
C ALA A 93 -4.15 13.02 18.40
N MET A 94 -5.17 12.73 17.60
CA MET A 94 -6.28 11.89 18.04
C MET A 94 -5.82 10.45 18.21
N VAL A 95 -6.12 9.86 19.36
CA VAL A 95 -5.76 8.48 19.67
C VAL A 95 -6.96 7.56 19.48
N LEU A 96 -6.79 6.53 18.65
CA LEU A 96 -7.65 5.36 18.56
C LEU A 96 -6.99 4.19 19.28
N SER A 97 -7.69 3.52 20.19
CA SER A 97 -7.09 2.46 21.02
C SER A 97 -8.08 1.37 21.43
N ASP A 98 -7.55 0.19 21.74
CA ASP A 98 -8.23 -0.92 22.45
C ASP A 98 -7.80 -1.03 23.93
N GLY A 99 -6.99 -0.08 24.42
CA GLY A 99 -6.38 -0.07 25.75
C GLY A 99 -4.98 -0.68 25.83
N THR A 100 -4.52 -1.38 24.78
CA THR A 100 -3.18 -2.00 24.70
C THR A 100 -2.39 -1.45 23.52
N ARG A 101 -3.03 -1.37 22.36
CA ARG A 101 -2.47 -0.88 21.09
C ARG A 101 -3.10 0.47 20.78
N SER A 102 -2.41 1.29 20.01
CA SER A 102 -2.99 2.56 19.58
C SER A 102 -2.45 3.05 18.24
N ILE A 103 -3.31 3.76 17.51
CA ILE A 103 -2.91 4.60 16.40
C ILE A 103 -3.24 6.04 16.79
N THR A 104 -2.22 6.89 16.80
CA THR A 104 -2.38 8.34 16.94
C THR A 104 -2.36 8.94 15.56
N ILE A 105 -3.35 9.75 15.20
CA ILE A 105 -3.46 10.43 13.90
C ILE A 105 -3.54 11.94 14.07
N SER A 106 -2.79 12.65 13.25
CA SER A 106 -2.93 14.09 13.02
C SER A 106 -3.21 14.31 11.54
N VAL A 107 -4.20 15.13 11.21
CA VAL A 107 -4.52 15.45 9.81
C VAL A 107 -5.04 16.88 9.71
N ASP A 108 -4.60 17.60 8.68
CA ASP A 108 -5.09 18.94 8.38
C ASP A 108 -6.54 18.94 7.86
N GLU A 109 -7.13 20.13 7.80
CA GLU A 109 -8.53 20.34 7.40
C GLU A 109 -8.87 19.75 6.01
N MET A 110 -7.86 19.66 5.15
CA MET A 110 -7.98 19.24 3.75
C MET A 110 -7.51 17.80 3.49
N ARG A 111 -7.10 17.04 4.52
CA ARG A 111 -6.50 15.70 4.40
C ARG A 111 -5.26 15.62 3.51
N THR A 112 -4.61 16.74 3.26
CA THR A 112 -3.39 16.82 2.45
C THR A 112 -2.15 16.46 3.24
N ASN A 113 -2.14 16.74 4.54
CA ASN A 113 -1.04 16.45 5.44
C ASN A 113 -1.55 15.59 6.59
N ALA A 114 -1.41 14.28 6.43
CA ALA A 114 -1.69 13.32 7.47
C ALA A 114 -0.39 12.76 8.03
N GLN A 115 -0.36 12.51 9.33
CA GLN A 115 0.70 11.83 10.03
C GLN A 115 0.07 10.88 11.02
N ILE A 116 0.69 9.72 11.19
CA ILE A 116 0.29 8.79 12.24
C ILE A 116 1.48 8.38 13.08
N THR A 117 1.20 7.75 14.21
CA THR A 117 2.14 6.94 14.98
C THR A 117 1.40 5.70 15.44
N ILE A 118 1.99 4.53 15.25
CA ILE A 118 1.43 3.26 15.69
C ILE A 118 2.22 2.77 16.90
N LEU A 119 1.52 2.38 17.96
CA LEU A 119 2.12 1.76 19.14
C LEU A 119 1.56 0.35 19.31
N VAL A 120 2.45 -0.63 19.27
CA VAL A 120 2.17 -2.02 19.63
C VAL A 120 3.20 -2.42 20.70
N PRO A 121 2.77 -2.73 21.94
CA PRO A 121 3.70 -3.09 23.00
C PRO A 121 4.64 -4.24 22.59
N GLY A 122 5.94 -4.05 22.83
CA GLY A 122 6.97 -5.04 22.53
C GLY A 122 7.38 -5.12 21.06
N HIS A 123 6.87 -4.26 20.19
CA HIS A 123 7.15 -4.27 18.77
C HIS A 123 7.62 -2.89 18.28
N ASP A 124 8.68 -2.89 17.47
CA ASP A 124 9.03 -1.75 16.63
C ASP A 124 8.28 -1.91 15.30
N VAL A 125 7.49 -0.90 14.94
CA VAL A 125 6.62 -0.94 13.76
C VAL A 125 7.06 0.11 12.74
N ILE A 126 7.12 -0.30 11.48
CA ILE A 126 7.35 0.57 10.32
C ILE A 126 6.09 0.50 9.46
N TYR A 127 5.59 1.62 8.97
CA TYR A 127 4.30 1.65 8.27
C TYR A 127 4.29 2.61 7.09
N THR A 128 3.36 2.40 6.16
CA THR A 128 2.97 3.39 5.14
C THR A 128 1.77 4.17 5.61
N LEU A 129 1.46 5.31 4.99
CA LEU A 129 0.25 6.08 5.23
C LEU A 129 -0.25 6.66 3.92
N ASP A 130 -1.41 6.17 3.48
CA ASP A 130 -2.08 6.57 2.26
C ASP A 130 -3.46 7.16 2.58
N ASN A 131 -3.78 8.28 1.93
CA ASN A 131 -5.12 8.84 1.97
C ASN A 131 -6.01 8.12 0.95
N MET A 132 -7.17 7.63 1.39
CA MET A 132 -8.10 6.87 0.56
C MET A 132 -9.28 7.78 0.16
N LEU A 133 -9.14 8.51 -0.95
CA LEU A 133 -10.19 9.44 -1.41
C LEU A 133 -11.38 8.71 -2.07
N ALA A 134 -11.25 7.42 -2.36
CA ALA A 134 -12.29 6.55 -2.89
C ALA A 134 -12.20 5.11 -2.35
N GLU A 135 -13.29 4.33 -2.49
CA GLU A 135 -13.45 2.98 -1.94
C GLU A 135 -12.43 1.94 -2.46
N ASN A 136 -11.69 2.24 -3.52
CA ASN A 136 -10.60 1.41 -4.05
C ASN A 136 -9.36 2.23 -4.42
N ALA A 137 -9.19 3.39 -3.77
CA ALA A 137 -8.05 4.28 -4.02
C ALA A 137 -6.71 3.61 -3.72
N VAL A 138 -6.70 2.71 -2.74
CA VAL A 138 -5.51 2.03 -2.26
C VAL A 138 -5.79 0.54 -2.18
N SER A 139 -4.87 -0.28 -2.69
CA SER A 139 -4.84 -1.72 -2.43
C SER A 139 -3.66 -2.05 -1.53
N LEU A 140 -3.89 -2.86 -0.50
CA LEU A 140 -2.85 -3.32 0.44
C LEU A 140 -2.63 -4.82 0.22
N TYR A 141 -1.36 -5.24 0.16
CA TYR A 141 -0.98 -6.64 0.01
C TYR A 141 0.04 -7.04 1.06
N LEU A 142 -0.09 -8.28 1.54
CA LEU A 142 0.86 -8.93 2.43
C LEU A 142 1.31 -10.25 1.79
N GLY A 143 2.56 -10.62 2.01
CA GLY A 143 3.07 -11.90 1.55
C GLY A 143 4.57 -12.02 1.73
N SER A 144 5.21 -12.76 0.84
CA SER A 144 6.63 -13.07 0.97
C SER A 144 7.32 -13.18 -0.39
N SER A 145 8.65 -13.12 -0.37
CA SER A 145 9.46 -13.55 -1.50
C SER A 145 10.56 -14.50 -1.07
N THR A 146 10.98 -15.32 -2.02
CA THR A 146 12.14 -16.21 -1.91
C THR A 146 12.99 -16.01 -3.15
N SER A 147 14.28 -15.79 -2.95
CA SER A 147 15.27 -15.68 -4.01
C SER A 147 16.45 -16.61 -3.72
N SER A 148 16.95 -17.30 -4.72
CA SER A 148 18.19 -18.06 -4.63
C SER A 148 19.00 -18.00 -5.92
N PHE A 149 20.31 -18.02 -5.77
CA PHE A 149 21.27 -18.11 -6.86
C PHE A 149 22.47 -18.94 -6.39
N GLU A 150 22.76 -20.04 -7.09
CA GLU A 150 23.77 -21.02 -6.68
C GLU A 150 23.53 -21.49 -5.22
N ASP A 151 24.50 -21.30 -4.32
CA ASP A 151 24.41 -21.66 -2.90
C ASP A 151 23.91 -20.50 -2.00
N SER A 152 23.51 -19.37 -2.60
CA SER A 152 23.04 -18.19 -1.89
C SER A 152 21.51 -18.07 -1.95
N PHE A 153 20.88 -17.66 -0.86
CA PHE A 153 19.46 -17.34 -0.82
C PHE A 153 19.17 -16.12 0.04
N ILE A 154 18.02 -15.49 -0.21
CA ILE A 154 17.43 -14.46 0.64
C ILE A 154 15.91 -14.50 0.55
N ASN A 155 15.25 -14.39 1.69
CA ASN A 155 13.80 -14.43 1.85
C ASN A 155 13.34 -13.18 2.59
N TYR A 156 12.18 -12.65 2.22
CA TYR A 156 11.58 -11.54 2.93
C TYR A 156 10.09 -11.73 3.17
N ASP A 157 9.61 -11.11 4.24
CA ASP A 157 8.21 -10.69 4.33
C ASP A 157 8.02 -9.40 3.54
N TYR A 158 6.94 -9.30 2.77
CA TYR A 158 6.58 -8.16 1.94
C TYR A 158 5.24 -7.57 2.35
N ASN A 159 5.26 -6.25 2.49
CA ASN A 159 4.10 -5.44 2.70
C ASN A 159 4.05 -4.37 1.61
N LEU A 160 3.01 -4.38 0.79
CA LEU A 160 2.87 -3.49 -0.37
C LEU A 160 1.62 -2.63 -0.22
N SER A 161 1.78 -1.31 -0.38
CA SER A 161 0.69 -0.38 -0.65
C SER A 161 0.73 0.06 -2.11
N LEU A 162 -0.40 -0.04 -2.81
CA LEU A 162 -0.61 0.50 -4.15
C LEU A 162 -1.61 1.64 -4.10
N ASN A 163 -1.18 2.87 -4.37
CA ASN A 163 -2.04 4.03 -4.46
C ASN A 163 -2.43 4.29 -5.93
N HIS A 164 -3.63 3.87 -6.30
CA HIS A 164 -4.14 3.94 -7.69
C HIS A 164 -4.48 5.37 -8.12
N GLU A 165 -4.64 6.30 -7.19
CA GLU A 165 -5.00 7.69 -7.51
C GLU A 165 -3.81 8.47 -8.09
N VAL A 166 -2.63 8.25 -7.51
CA VAL A 166 -1.38 8.88 -7.95
C VAL A 166 -0.48 7.95 -8.77
N GLY A 167 -0.74 6.64 -8.75
CA GLY A 167 0.03 5.65 -9.50
C GLY A 167 1.36 5.28 -8.83
N ASP A 168 1.45 5.42 -7.51
CA ASP A 168 2.65 5.16 -6.73
C ASP A 168 2.49 3.94 -5.82
N PHE A 169 3.61 3.30 -5.49
CA PHE A 169 3.64 2.20 -4.55
C PHE A 169 4.72 2.40 -3.50
N THR A 170 4.50 1.77 -2.36
CA THR A 170 5.50 1.60 -1.31
C THR A 170 5.54 0.15 -0.88
N ILE A 171 6.73 -0.44 -0.89
CA ILE A 171 7.03 -1.73 -0.29
C ILE A 171 7.77 -1.49 1.01
N ILE A 172 7.38 -2.19 2.06
CA ILE A 172 8.21 -2.39 3.24
C ILE A 172 8.53 -3.88 3.31
N GLN A 173 9.81 -4.22 3.33
CA GLN A 173 10.26 -5.61 3.34
C GLN A 173 11.22 -5.88 4.51
N LYS A 174 11.15 -7.07 5.08
CA LYS A 174 12.03 -7.50 6.19
C LYS A 174 12.63 -8.85 5.87
N THR A 175 13.96 -8.94 5.95
CA THR A 175 14.68 -10.19 5.69
C THR A 175 14.34 -11.22 6.77
N THR A 176 13.75 -12.35 6.38
CA THR A 176 13.38 -13.45 7.28
C THR A 176 14.40 -14.59 7.26
N GLY A 177 15.17 -14.71 6.18
CA GLY A 177 16.27 -15.66 6.06
C GLY A 177 17.26 -15.23 4.98
N SER A 178 18.54 -15.50 5.17
CA SER A 178 19.60 -15.23 4.18
C SER A 178 20.79 -16.15 4.40
N SER A 179 21.53 -16.45 3.32
CA SER A 179 22.87 -17.07 3.41
C SER A 179 23.88 -16.17 4.14
N ASN A 180 23.62 -14.87 4.25
CA ASN A 180 24.37 -13.92 5.07
C ASN A 180 23.58 -13.57 6.35
N PRO A 181 23.97 -14.10 7.53
CA PRO A 181 23.22 -13.91 8.76
C PRO A 181 23.09 -12.45 9.24
N SER A 182 23.95 -11.53 8.77
CA SER A 182 23.87 -10.12 9.16
C SER A 182 22.70 -9.37 8.51
N GLU A 183 22.11 -9.93 7.45
CA GLU A 183 20.95 -9.35 6.76
C GLU A 183 19.63 -9.69 7.44
N ILE A 184 19.59 -10.74 8.27
CA ILE A 184 18.36 -11.22 8.91
C ILE A 184 17.82 -10.16 9.87
N GLY A 185 16.55 -9.82 9.71
CA GLY A 185 15.87 -8.78 10.48
C GLY A 185 16.08 -7.36 9.97
N MET A 186 16.93 -7.14 8.95
CA MET A 186 17.02 -5.83 8.29
C MET A 186 15.69 -5.51 7.61
N THR A 187 15.28 -4.24 7.71
CA THR A 187 14.08 -3.72 7.06
C THR A 187 14.46 -2.66 6.03
N GLU A 188 13.78 -2.67 4.90
CA GLU A 188 13.94 -1.70 3.83
C GLU A 188 12.58 -1.17 3.38
N THR A 189 12.54 0.11 3.01
CA THR A 189 11.39 0.73 2.35
C THR A 189 11.78 1.11 0.92
N ILE A 190 11.00 0.60 -0.03
CA ILE A 190 11.20 0.86 -1.46
C ILE A 190 9.98 1.62 -1.96
N ASN A 191 10.22 2.74 -2.65
CA ASN A 191 9.18 3.55 -3.26
C ASN A 191 9.34 3.56 -4.79
N GLY A 192 8.24 3.72 -5.50
CA GLY A 192 8.26 3.89 -6.95
C GLY A 192 6.87 4.14 -7.52
N SER A 193 6.76 3.99 -8.84
CA SER A 193 5.51 4.13 -9.58
C SER A 193 5.08 2.79 -10.17
N PHE A 194 3.78 2.61 -10.37
CA PHE A 194 3.25 1.41 -11.01
C PHE A 194 2.22 1.74 -12.09
N SER A 195 2.01 0.78 -12.99
CA SER A 195 0.92 0.81 -13.95
C SER A 195 0.34 -0.57 -14.14
N ILE A 196 -0.96 -0.66 -14.42
CA ILE A 196 -1.66 -1.92 -14.67
C ILE A 196 -2.09 -1.96 -16.13
N GLN A 197 -1.67 -2.98 -16.86
CA GLN A 197 -2.06 -3.19 -18.25
C GLN A 197 -2.22 -4.68 -18.54
N GLY A 198 -3.43 -5.08 -18.97
CA GLY A 198 -3.68 -6.44 -19.48
C GLY A 198 -3.39 -7.57 -18.47
N GLY A 199 -3.81 -7.40 -17.20
CA GLY A 199 -3.58 -8.41 -16.16
C GLY A 199 -2.13 -8.47 -15.66
N LYS A 200 -1.33 -7.45 -15.98
CA LYS A 200 0.03 -7.29 -15.48
C LYS A 200 0.15 -5.99 -14.73
N ILE A 201 0.97 -6.00 -13.69
CA ILE A 201 1.43 -4.80 -13.00
C ILE A 201 2.89 -4.56 -13.36
N ASN A 202 3.23 -3.33 -13.73
CA ASN A 202 4.60 -2.90 -14.01
C ASN A 202 5.03 -1.95 -12.91
N PHE A 203 5.98 -2.37 -12.09
CA PHE A 203 6.65 -1.55 -11.10
C PHE A 203 7.87 -0.88 -11.72
N SER A 204 8.08 0.39 -11.41
CA SER A 204 9.25 1.17 -11.82
C SER A 204 9.80 1.93 -10.62
N GLY A 205 11.09 1.74 -10.32
CA GLY A 205 11.77 2.40 -9.20
C GLY A 205 13.29 2.37 -9.34
N ASP A 206 14.00 2.66 -8.25
CA ASP A 206 15.47 2.68 -8.24
C ASP A 206 16.10 1.29 -8.48
N PHE A 207 15.33 0.22 -8.27
CA PHE A 207 15.68 -1.16 -8.59
C PHE A 207 15.46 -1.54 -10.07
N GLY A 208 14.99 -0.60 -10.90
CA GLY A 208 14.62 -0.84 -12.29
C GLY A 208 13.14 -1.12 -12.48
N ASN A 209 12.81 -1.86 -13.54
CA ASN A 209 11.44 -2.19 -13.91
C ASN A 209 11.16 -3.67 -13.66
N LEU A 210 10.03 -3.98 -13.06
CA LEU A 210 9.58 -5.34 -12.78
C LEU A 210 8.13 -5.51 -13.22
N THR A 211 7.88 -6.49 -14.09
CA THR A 211 6.53 -6.81 -14.58
C THR A 211 6.04 -8.11 -13.98
N LEU A 212 4.94 -8.06 -13.22
CA LEU A 212 4.38 -9.20 -12.52
C LEU A 212 2.97 -9.55 -13.02
N ASN A 213 2.54 -10.78 -12.78
CA ASN A 213 1.14 -11.14 -12.99
C ASN A 213 0.31 -10.51 -11.87
N TYR A 214 -0.86 -10.01 -12.24
CA TYR A 214 -1.73 -9.27 -11.35
C TYR A 214 -3.17 -9.71 -11.54
N SER A 215 -3.83 -10.02 -10.44
CA SER A 215 -5.28 -10.16 -10.35
C SER A 215 -5.84 -9.14 -9.37
N ALA A 216 -7.16 -9.09 -9.22
CA ALA A 216 -7.79 -8.24 -8.22
C ALA A 216 -7.47 -8.66 -6.78
N THR A 217 -6.94 -9.87 -6.56
CA THR A 217 -6.72 -10.45 -5.24
C THR A 217 -5.26 -10.83 -4.97
N GLU A 218 -4.42 -10.95 -6.00
CA GLU A 218 -3.10 -11.56 -5.89
C GLU A 218 -2.09 -10.90 -6.83
N ILE A 219 -0.84 -10.83 -6.38
CA ILE A 219 0.33 -10.54 -7.21
C ILE A 219 1.27 -11.72 -7.08
N GLU A 220 1.60 -12.33 -8.22
CA GLU A 220 2.45 -13.51 -8.27
C GLU A 220 3.50 -13.38 -9.35
N PHE A 221 4.69 -13.90 -9.04
CA PHE A 221 5.78 -14.01 -9.99
C PHE A 221 6.65 -15.19 -9.66
N THR A 222 7.10 -15.91 -10.68
CA THR A 222 8.14 -16.92 -10.55
C THR A 222 9.05 -16.84 -11.76
N GLU A 223 10.35 -16.69 -11.51
CA GLU A 223 11.40 -16.75 -12.52
C GLU A 223 12.38 -17.86 -12.15
N VAL A 224 12.64 -18.74 -13.12
CA VAL A 224 13.64 -19.81 -13.01
C VAL A 224 14.63 -19.63 -14.15
N GLY A 225 15.88 -19.34 -13.81
CA GLY A 225 16.96 -19.10 -14.77
C GLY A 225 17.86 -20.32 -14.96
N ASP A 226 18.56 -20.36 -16.10
CA ASP A 226 19.43 -21.48 -16.51
C ASP A 226 20.63 -21.71 -15.57
N SER A 227 20.95 -20.76 -14.68
CA SER A 227 22.10 -20.80 -13.76
C SER A 227 21.70 -21.03 -12.29
N ASN A 228 20.74 -21.94 -12.02
CA ASN A 228 20.18 -22.16 -10.68
C ASN A 228 19.66 -20.86 -10.02
N TYR A 229 19.18 -19.93 -10.83
CA TYR A 229 18.49 -18.74 -10.34
C TYR A 229 17.03 -19.09 -10.13
N PHE A 230 16.49 -18.71 -8.97
CA PHE A 230 15.08 -18.81 -8.66
C PHE A 230 14.64 -17.54 -7.95
N PHE A 231 13.53 -16.96 -8.38
CA PHE A 231 12.90 -15.86 -7.67
C PHE A 231 11.40 -16.01 -7.71
N GLN A 232 10.76 -15.94 -6.54
CA GLN A 232 9.32 -16.00 -6.40
C GLN A 232 8.83 -14.89 -5.48
N ILE A 233 7.75 -14.23 -5.86
CA ILE A 233 6.97 -13.31 -5.03
C ILE A 233 5.53 -13.80 -5.03
N ASP A 234 4.94 -13.93 -3.85
CA ASP A 234 3.49 -14.17 -3.69
C ASP A 234 2.93 -13.16 -2.69
N LEU A 235 1.99 -12.32 -3.14
CA LEU A 235 1.31 -11.33 -2.31
C LEU A 235 -0.21 -11.47 -2.44
N ASN A 236 -0.89 -11.48 -1.30
CA ASN A 236 -2.34 -11.54 -1.23
C ASN A 236 -2.91 -10.17 -0.85
N LYS A 237 -3.95 -9.74 -1.55
CA LYS A 237 -4.68 -8.51 -1.26
C LYS A 237 -5.44 -8.67 0.05
N VAL A 238 -5.23 -7.74 0.96
CA VAL A 238 -5.89 -7.69 2.28
C VAL A 238 -6.85 -6.52 2.43
N TYR A 239 -6.74 -5.51 1.56
CA TYR A 239 -7.67 -4.39 1.43
C TYR A 239 -7.66 -3.84 0.00
#